data_AF-A0A371HJP6-F1
#
_entry.id   AF-A0A371HJP6-F1
#
_cell.length_a   1.000
_cell.length_b   1.000
_cell.length_c   1.000
_cell.angle_alpha   90.00
_cell.angle_beta   90.00
_cell.angle_gamma   90.00
#
_symmetry.space_group_name_H-M   'P 1'
#
loop_
_entity.id
_entity.type
_entity.pdbx_description
1 polymer ?
#
loop_
_entity_poly.entity_id
_entity_poly.type
_entity_poly.pdbx_seq_one_letter_code
_entity_poly.pdbx_strand_id
1 'polypeptide(L)'
;MSVFRNLAIWAISIHKYQTPLTTPNTLNQPNNISHSLRPFMASTITSTFLSTPKLSPPSSLFDKTTSTFHTTRALRLHAPHASMSTAVPPYDLSSFRFEPITESIVSREMTRRYMTDMVTHADTDVVIVGAGSAGLSCAYELSKNISVNVAIVEQSVSPGGGAWLGGQLFSAMVVRKPAHVFLDELGVEYDEQDNYVVIKHAALFTSTIMSKLLARPNVKLFNAVAAEDLIVKGGRVGGVVTNWALVSMNHDTQSCMDPNVMEAKVVVSSCGHDGPFGATGVKRLKSIGLIDSVPGMKALDMNKAEDAIVRLTREVVPGMIVTGMEVAEIDGAPRMGPTFGAMMISGQKAAHLALRSLGLPNALDSVINVHPELILAAAAESAEIADA
;
A
#
# COMPACT_ATOMS: atom_id res chain seq x y z
N MET A 1 27.54 55.51 5.23
CA MET A 1 26.30 55.32 4.44
C MET A 1 25.97 53.85 4.52
N SER A 2 25.07 53.42 5.42
CA SER A 2 23.61 53.43 5.24
C SER A 2 23.19 52.45 4.11
N VAL A 3 22.26 51.49 4.19
CA VAL A 3 21.33 50.94 5.19
C VAL A 3 20.62 49.78 4.45
N PHE A 4 20.44 48.64 5.12
CA PHE A 4 19.31 47.69 5.10
C PHE A 4 18.74 47.01 3.83
N ARG A 5 18.63 45.67 3.97
CA ARG A 5 17.47 44.75 3.82
C ARG A 5 16.64 44.76 2.53
N ASN A 6 16.40 43.54 2.01
CA ASN A 6 15.04 43.00 1.82
C ASN A 6 15.05 41.46 1.76
N LEU A 7 14.69 40.85 2.89
CA LEU A 7 14.09 39.51 2.99
C LEU A 7 12.61 39.76 3.31
N ALA A 8 11.69 39.22 2.52
CA ALA A 8 10.26 39.25 2.83
C ALA A 8 9.70 37.82 2.81
N ILE A 9 9.43 37.35 4.02
CA ILE A 9 8.73 36.14 4.41
C ILE A 9 7.23 36.42 4.33
N TRP A 10 6.45 35.50 3.76
CA TRP A 10 5.00 35.47 3.89
C TRP A 10 4.65 34.92 5.28
N ALA A 11 4.10 35.78 6.15
CA ALA A 11 3.51 35.37 7.43
C ALA A 11 2.05 35.85 7.48
N ILE A 12 1.17 34.88 7.68
CA ILE A 12 -0.29 35.03 7.82
C ILE A 12 -0.59 35.56 9.23
N SER A 13 -1.40 36.62 9.31
CA SER A 13 -1.81 37.27 10.57
C SER A 13 -3.12 36.67 11.08
N ILE A 14 -3.11 36.14 12.31
CA ILE A 14 -4.30 35.71 13.07
C ILE A 14 -4.58 36.79 14.12
N HIS A 15 -5.73 37.45 14.04
CA HIS A 15 -6.21 38.38 15.07
C HIS A 15 -6.92 37.62 16.19
N LYS A 16 -6.40 37.77 17.42
CA LYS A 16 -7.06 37.38 18.68
C LYS A 16 -8.02 38.49 19.11
N TYR A 17 -9.29 38.15 19.33
CA TYR A 17 -10.21 38.98 20.13
C TYR A 17 -10.26 38.42 21.56
N GLN A 18 -9.89 39.25 22.53
CA GLN A 18 -10.15 39.08 23.95
C GLN A 18 -11.24 40.06 24.37
N THR A 19 -12.25 39.58 25.09
CA THR A 19 -13.19 40.42 25.87
C THR A 19 -13.35 39.84 27.28
N PRO A 20 -13.51 40.68 28.33
CA PRO A 20 -13.38 40.24 29.71
C PRO A 20 -14.72 39.80 30.34
N LEU A 21 -14.59 38.93 31.35
CA LEU A 21 -15.64 38.41 32.23
C LEU A 21 -16.20 39.48 33.19
N THR A 22 -17.53 39.53 33.33
CA THR A 22 -18.22 39.95 34.56
C THR A 22 -19.47 39.09 34.78
N THR A 23 -19.67 38.68 36.03
CA THR A 23 -20.88 38.06 36.63
C THR A 23 -21.21 38.85 37.91
N PRO A 24 -22.32 38.62 38.66
CA PRO A 24 -23.46 37.69 38.49
C PRO A 24 -24.85 38.36 38.73
N ASN A 25 -25.96 37.67 38.41
CA ASN A 25 -27.03 37.36 39.39
C ASN A 25 -28.24 36.62 38.79
N THR A 26 -28.82 35.80 39.67
CA THR A 26 -29.95 34.87 39.58
C THR A 26 -31.33 35.52 39.41
N LEU A 27 -32.28 34.86 38.70
CA LEU A 27 -33.63 34.50 39.18
C LEU A 27 -34.56 33.96 38.06
N ASN A 28 -35.08 32.75 38.30
CA ASN A 28 -36.44 32.23 38.12
C ASN A 28 -37.31 32.43 36.84
N GLN A 29 -37.81 31.25 36.40
CA GLN A 29 -39.16 30.87 35.94
C GLN A 29 -39.45 30.71 34.42
N PRO A 30 -40.39 29.80 34.05
CA PRO A 30 -40.39 29.05 32.79
C PRO A 30 -41.62 29.31 31.87
N ASN A 31 -41.59 28.61 30.73
CA ASN A 31 -42.69 28.15 29.87
C ASN A 31 -43.62 29.18 29.19
N ASN A 32 -43.52 29.23 27.84
CA ASN A 32 -44.63 28.88 26.94
C ASN A 32 -44.22 29.18 25.48
N ILE A 33 -44.05 28.15 24.64
CA ILE A 33 -44.23 28.30 23.19
C ILE A 33 -45.04 27.12 22.68
N SER A 34 -46.20 27.47 22.13
CA SER A 34 -47.20 26.62 21.52
C SER A 34 -46.81 26.17 20.12
N HIS A 35 -47.40 25.03 19.74
CA HIS A 35 -47.23 24.29 18.50
C HIS A 35 -47.53 25.08 17.21
N SER A 36 -46.76 24.76 16.17
CA SER A 36 -47.16 24.90 14.76
C SER A 36 -46.64 23.69 13.97
N LEU A 37 -47.49 22.68 13.83
CA LEU A 37 -47.31 21.53 12.95
C LEU A 37 -47.53 21.94 11.49
N ARG A 38 -46.60 21.56 10.60
CA ARG A 38 -46.87 21.39 9.16
C ARG A 38 -46.52 19.95 8.77
N PRO A 39 -47.39 19.24 8.02
CA PRO A 39 -47.16 17.84 7.69
C PRO A 39 -46.18 17.69 6.51
N PHE A 40 -45.30 16.69 6.64
CA PHE A 40 -44.47 16.14 5.58
C PHE A 40 -45.35 15.43 4.53
N MET A 41 -45.11 15.71 3.24
CA MET A 41 -45.58 14.85 2.16
C MET A 41 -44.56 13.73 1.92
N ALA A 42 -45.03 12.49 2.04
CA ALA A 42 -44.30 11.29 1.64
C ALA A 42 -44.35 11.15 0.11
N SER A 43 -43.18 11.04 -0.53
CA SER A 43 -43.06 10.68 -1.94
C SER A 43 -42.63 9.22 -2.03
N THR A 44 -43.53 8.37 -2.50
CA THR A 44 -43.34 6.96 -2.80
C THR A 44 -42.30 6.78 -3.92
N ILE A 45 -41.24 6.01 -3.65
CA ILE A 45 -40.24 5.61 -4.65
C ILE A 45 -40.80 4.39 -5.42
N THR A 46 -41.11 4.59 -6.70
CA THR A 46 -41.44 3.50 -7.62
C THR A 46 -40.16 3.02 -8.30
N SER A 47 -39.68 1.82 -7.97
CA SER A 47 -38.53 1.19 -8.65
C SER A 47 -38.94 0.70 -10.04
N THR A 48 -38.33 1.24 -11.08
CA THR A 48 -38.39 0.65 -12.43
C THR A 48 -37.08 -0.10 -12.69
N PHE A 49 -37.17 -1.43 -12.76
CA PHE A 49 -36.10 -2.31 -13.20
C PHE A 49 -35.87 -2.10 -14.70
N LEU A 50 -34.68 -1.64 -15.08
CA LEU A 50 -34.21 -1.63 -16.46
C LEU A 50 -33.26 -2.81 -16.68
N SER A 51 -33.72 -3.69 -17.54
CA SER A 51 -33.07 -4.88 -18.07
C SER A 51 -31.84 -4.54 -18.90
N THR A 52 -30.73 -5.24 -18.66
CA THR A 52 -29.51 -5.19 -19.46
C THR A 52 -29.60 -6.15 -20.67
N PRO A 53 -29.14 -5.77 -21.88
CA PRO A 53 -28.98 -6.73 -22.96
C PRO A 53 -27.65 -7.49 -22.83
N LYS A 54 -27.74 -8.81 -22.95
CA LYS A 54 -26.60 -9.75 -23.06
C LYS A 54 -25.87 -9.53 -24.40
N LEU A 55 -24.56 -9.31 -24.36
CA LEU A 55 -23.67 -9.54 -25.51
C LEU A 55 -22.92 -10.88 -25.31
N SER A 56 -23.06 -11.75 -26.29
CA SER A 56 -22.33 -13.01 -26.45
C SER A 56 -20.96 -12.78 -27.12
N PRO A 57 -19.91 -13.55 -26.76
CA PRO A 57 -18.59 -13.44 -27.39
C PRO A 57 -18.51 -14.27 -28.68
N PRO A 58 -17.76 -13.85 -29.71
CA PRO A 58 -17.45 -14.72 -30.83
C PRO A 58 -16.26 -15.64 -30.51
N SER A 59 -16.33 -16.79 -31.15
CA SER A 59 -15.55 -18.00 -31.01
C SER A 59 -14.09 -17.90 -31.47
N SER A 60 -13.28 -18.73 -30.81
CA SER A 60 -11.91 -19.14 -31.13
C SER A 60 -11.77 -19.78 -32.52
N LEU A 61 -10.71 -19.43 -33.24
CA LEU A 61 -10.13 -20.28 -34.29
C LEU A 61 -8.65 -20.48 -33.98
N PHE A 62 -8.31 -21.74 -33.68
CA PHE A 62 -6.97 -22.28 -33.64
C PHE A 62 -6.43 -22.37 -35.07
N ASP A 63 -5.22 -21.90 -35.31
CA ASP A 63 -4.41 -22.40 -36.42
C ASP A 63 -2.99 -22.70 -35.94
N LYS A 64 -2.57 -23.94 -36.18
CA LYS A 64 -1.26 -24.49 -35.84
C LYS A 64 -0.34 -24.28 -37.03
N THR A 65 0.75 -23.55 -36.83
CA THR A 65 1.94 -23.67 -37.68
C THR A 65 3.20 -23.73 -36.84
N THR A 66 3.82 -24.90 -36.89
CA THR A 66 5.16 -25.25 -36.45
C THR A 66 6.22 -24.42 -37.18
N SER A 67 7.17 -23.84 -36.44
CA SER A 67 8.47 -23.47 -37.02
C SER A 67 9.58 -23.64 -35.98
N THR A 68 10.58 -24.39 -36.42
CA THR A 68 11.85 -24.76 -35.80
C THR A 68 12.69 -23.57 -35.35
N PHE A 69 13.32 -23.70 -34.17
CA PHE A 69 14.27 -22.75 -33.59
C PHE A 69 15.66 -22.93 -34.21
N HIS A 70 16.21 -21.84 -34.77
CA HIS A 70 17.66 -21.68 -34.92
C HIS A 70 18.10 -20.35 -34.29
N THR A 71 19.13 -20.49 -33.47
CA THR A 71 19.72 -19.51 -32.57
C THR A 71 20.67 -18.57 -33.33
N THR A 72 20.35 -17.28 -33.38
CA THR A 72 21.33 -16.17 -33.46
C THR A 72 20.64 -14.87 -33.03
N ARG A 73 20.94 -14.35 -31.83
CA ARG A 73 20.40 -13.07 -31.33
C ARG A 73 21.19 -11.92 -31.96
N ALA A 74 20.71 -11.44 -33.11
CA ALA A 74 21.16 -10.19 -33.71
C ALA A 74 20.68 -9.00 -32.85
N LEU A 75 21.58 -8.02 -32.65
CA LEU A 75 21.29 -6.73 -32.04
C LEU A 75 20.11 -6.06 -32.77
N ARG A 76 18.93 -6.03 -32.14
CA ARG A 76 17.79 -5.24 -32.63
C ARG A 76 18.02 -3.77 -32.31
N LEU A 77 18.61 -3.05 -33.26
CA LEU A 77 18.44 -1.60 -33.38
C LEU A 77 16.94 -1.32 -33.55
N HIS A 78 16.28 -0.87 -32.49
CA HIS A 78 14.92 -0.35 -32.57
C HIS A 78 14.96 0.97 -33.33
N ALA A 79 14.52 0.94 -34.59
CA ALA A 79 14.16 2.15 -35.31
C ALA A 79 12.94 2.78 -34.60
N PRO A 80 12.97 4.06 -34.22
CA PRO A 80 11.81 4.72 -33.65
C PRO A 80 10.85 5.03 -34.80
N HIS A 81 9.93 4.11 -35.11
CA HIS A 81 8.71 4.48 -35.83
C HIS A 81 7.78 5.21 -34.87
N ALA A 82 8.13 6.46 -34.54
CA ALA A 82 7.18 7.41 -33.98
C ALA A 82 6.23 7.82 -35.11
N SER A 83 5.21 7.00 -35.39
CA SER A 83 4.03 7.50 -36.10
C SER A 83 3.35 8.47 -35.14
N MET A 84 3.68 9.76 -35.28
CA MET A 84 2.95 10.83 -34.63
C MET A 84 1.56 10.90 -35.27
N SER A 85 0.68 10.00 -34.85
CA SER A 85 -0.75 10.26 -34.92
C SER A 85 -0.97 11.49 -34.05
N THR A 86 -1.04 12.67 -34.68
CA THR A 86 -1.66 13.85 -34.09
C THR A 86 -3.14 13.51 -33.89
N ALA A 87 -3.43 12.71 -32.86
CA ALA A 87 -4.77 12.38 -32.47
C ALA A 87 -5.39 13.69 -32.02
N VAL A 88 -6.18 14.30 -32.90
CA VAL A 88 -7.03 15.44 -32.55
C VAL A 88 -7.85 14.96 -31.36
N PRO A 89 -7.82 15.67 -30.21
CA PRO A 89 -8.59 15.26 -29.04
C PRO A 89 -10.07 15.12 -29.44
N PRO A 90 -10.81 14.16 -28.86
CA PRO A 90 -12.23 13.94 -29.20
C PRO A 90 -13.14 15.10 -28.77
N TYR A 91 -12.57 16.18 -28.25
CA TYR A 91 -13.23 17.39 -27.80
C TYR A 91 -12.41 18.61 -28.26
N ASP A 92 -13.10 19.70 -28.56
CA ASP A 92 -12.46 20.96 -28.91
C ASP A 92 -12.04 21.70 -27.62
N LEU A 93 -10.73 21.83 -27.42
CA LEU A 93 -10.16 22.54 -26.27
C LEU A 93 -10.49 24.04 -26.28
N SER A 94 -10.82 24.63 -27.43
CA SER A 94 -11.19 26.04 -27.54
C SER A 94 -12.65 26.31 -27.17
N SER A 95 -13.51 25.29 -27.25
CA SER A 95 -14.94 25.37 -26.92
C SER A 95 -15.40 24.37 -25.85
N PHE A 96 -14.46 23.77 -25.12
CA PHE A 96 -14.72 22.74 -24.12
C PHE A 96 -15.68 23.23 -23.01
N ARG A 97 -16.69 22.41 -22.70
CA ARG A 97 -17.60 22.62 -21.58
C ARG A 97 -17.85 21.29 -20.89
N PHE A 98 -17.78 21.28 -19.57
CA PHE A 98 -18.26 20.17 -18.76
C PHE A 98 -19.80 20.18 -18.73
N GLU A 99 -20.39 19.00 -18.58
CA GLU A 99 -21.81 18.88 -18.24
C GLU A 99 -22.11 19.49 -16.86
N PRO A 100 -23.31 20.06 -16.65
CA PRO A 100 -23.70 20.60 -15.35
C PRO A 100 -23.70 19.54 -14.23
N ILE A 101 -23.27 19.94 -13.04
CA ILE A 101 -23.28 19.11 -11.82
C ILE A 101 -23.62 19.98 -10.60
N THR A 102 -23.99 19.37 -9.46
CA THR A 102 -24.12 20.07 -8.17
C THR A 102 -23.14 19.54 -7.15
N GLU A 103 -22.71 20.41 -6.24
CA GLU A 103 -21.75 20.10 -5.17
C GLU A 103 -22.26 18.96 -4.28
N SER A 104 -23.58 18.93 -4.03
CA SER A 104 -24.21 17.89 -3.21
C SER A 104 -24.12 16.49 -3.83
N ILE A 105 -24.11 16.38 -5.16
CA ILE A 105 -23.92 15.10 -5.85
C ILE A 105 -22.50 14.60 -5.60
N VAL A 106 -21.50 15.46 -5.74
CA VAL A 106 -20.09 15.12 -5.52
C VAL A 106 -19.85 14.67 -4.08
N SER A 107 -20.39 15.42 -3.09
CA SER A 107 -20.30 15.03 -1.67
C SER A 107 -20.93 13.67 -1.40
N ARG A 108 -22.15 13.41 -1.92
CA ARG A 108 -22.84 12.12 -1.74
C ARG A 108 -22.10 10.97 -2.40
N GLU A 109 -21.55 11.16 -3.58
CA GLU A 109 -20.79 10.11 -4.29
C GLU A 109 -19.56 9.67 -3.49
N MET A 110 -18.76 10.61 -3.00
CA MET A 110 -17.58 10.29 -2.20
C MET A 110 -17.95 9.62 -0.88
N THR A 111 -18.89 10.21 -0.12
CA THR A 111 -19.32 9.68 1.18
C THR A 111 -19.93 8.29 1.05
N ARG A 112 -20.80 8.06 0.06
CA ARG A 112 -21.45 6.75 -0.13
C ARG A 112 -20.43 5.65 -0.41
N ARG A 113 -19.47 5.92 -1.30
CA ARG A 113 -18.42 4.95 -1.67
C ARG A 113 -17.50 4.66 -0.49
N TYR A 114 -16.98 5.70 0.16
CA TYR A 114 -16.10 5.54 1.32
C TYR A 114 -16.79 4.81 2.48
N MET A 115 -18.06 5.12 2.76
CA MET A 115 -18.82 4.41 3.79
C MET A 115 -19.07 2.95 3.41
N THR A 116 -19.33 2.65 2.14
CA THR A 116 -19.46 1.26 1.66
C THR A 116 -18.15 0.49 1.84
N ASP A 117 -17.01 1.13 1.54
CA ASP A 117 -15.69 0.54 1.76
C ASP A 117 -15.43 0.29 3.25
N MET A 118 -15.77 1.26 4.13
CA MET A 118 -15.64 1.11 5.58
C MET A 118 -16.50 -0.04 6.14
N VAL A 119 -17.75 -0.17 5.66
CA VAL A 119 -18.63 -1.27 6.07
C VAL A 119 -18.08 -2.61 5.58
N THR A 120 -17.63 -2.68 4.33
CA THR A 120 -17.10 -3.91 3.72
C THR A 120 -15.83 -4.37 4.41
N HIS A 121 -14.92 -3.45 4.74
CA HIS A 121 -13.63 -3.77 5.34
C HIS A 121 -13.61 -3.66 6.87
N ALA A 122 -14.74 -3.49 7.54
CA ALA A 122 -14.79 -3.59 9.01
C ALA A 122 -14.39 -4.99 9.50
N ASP A 123 -14.60 -6.02 8.67
CA ASP A 123 -14.11 -7.39 8.82
C ASP A 123 -13.53 -7.84 7.47
N THR A 124 -12.21 -7.98 7.38
CA THR A 124 -11.48 -8.26 6.13
C THR A 124 -10.56 -9.47 6.25
N ASP A 125 -10.14 -10.06 5.13
CA ASP A 125 -9.22 -11.20 5.18
C ASP A 125 -7.82 -10.78 5.62
N VAL A 126 -7.27 -9.75 4.96
CA VAL A 126 -5.93 -9.24 5.25
C VAL A 126 -5.94 -7.73 5.39
N VAL A 127 -5.30 -7.24 6.46
CA VAL A 127 -4.92 -5.82 6.62
C VAL A 127 -3.42 -5.68 6.44
N ILE A 128 -2.99 -4.80 5.56
CA ILE A 128 -1.59 -4.42 5.37
C ILE A 128 -1.40 -3.01 5.94
N VAL A 129 -0.53 -2.88 6.95
CA VAL A 129 -0.21 -1.59 7.57
C VAL A 129 1.08 -1.03 6.95
N GLY A 130 0.95 0.13 6.30
CA GLY A 130 2.01 0.77 5.51
C GLY A 130 1.95 0.39 4.03
N ALA A 131 1.89 1.39 3.16
CA ALA A 131 1.91 1.26 1.71
C ALA A 131 3.30 1.63 1.14
N GLY A 132 4.38 1.23 1.83
CA GLY A 132 5.75 1.30 1.31
C GLY A 132 6.04 0.22 0.25
N SER A 133 7.27 0.14 -0.26
CA SER A 133 7.65 -0.87 -1.26
C SER A 133 7.35 -2.30 -0.84
N ALA A 134 7.60 -2.68 0.42
CA ALA A 134 7.29 -4.01 0.93
C ALA A 134 5.78 -4.26 1.06
N GLY A 135 5.02 -3.31 1.61
CA GLY A 135 3.57 -3.40 1.75
C GLY A 135 2.84 -3.45 0.41
N LEU A 136 3.26 -2.61 -0.55
CA LEU A 136 2.72 -2.64 -1.92
C LEU A 136 3.06 -3.96 -2.64
N SER A 137 4.27 -4.49 -2.47
CA SER A 137 4.67 -5.78 -3.05
C SER A 137 3.88 -6.95 -2.44
N CYS A 138 3.67 -6.91 -1.11
CA CYS A 138 2.81 -7.85 -0.41
C CYS A 138 1.37 -7.80 -0.94
N ALA A 139 0.79 -6.60 -1.00
CA ALA A 139 -0.57 -6.39 -1.49
C ALA A 139 -0.73 -6.86 -2.94
N TYR A 140 0.25 -6.55 -3.80
CA TYR A 140 0.26 -6.96 -5.20
C TYR A 140 0.43 -8.47 -5.37
N GLU A 141 1.15 -9.16 -4.50
CA GLU A 141 1.25 -10.61 -4.58
C GLU A 141 -0.05 -11.27 -4.07
N LEU A 142 -0.56 -10.83 -2.90
CA LEU A 142 -1.79 -11.36 -2.29
C LEU A 142 -3.02 -11.23 -3.18
N SER A 143 -3.23 -10.04 -3.75
CA SER A 143 -4.45 -9.76 -4.50
C SER A 143 -4.50 -10.46 -5.87
N LYS A 144 -3.47 -11.24 -6.25
CA LYS A 144 -3.53 -12.14 -7.41
C LYS A 144 -4.58 -13.22 -7.18
N ASN A 145 -4.79 -13.58 -5.91
CA ASN A 145 -5.94 -14.37 -5.51
C ASN A 145 -7.15 -13.45 -5.27
N ILE A 146 -8.10 -13.49 -6.22
CA ILE A 146 -9.29 -12.61 -6.22
C ILE A 146 -10.25 -12.89 -5.06
N SER A 147 -10.14 -14.05 -4.39
CA SER A 147 -11.00 -14.41 -3.26
C SER A 147 -10.54 -13.82 -1.93
N VAL A 148 -9.41 -13.11 -1.90
CA VAL A 148 -8.85 -12.51 -0.68
C VAL A 148 -9.10 -11.01 -0.71
N ASN A 149 -9.84 -10.50 0.27
CA ASN A 149 -10.05 -9.06 0.47
C ASN A 149 -8.84 -8.43 1.17
N VAL A 150 -8.23 -7.44 0.53
CA VAL A 150 -7.01 -6.78 1.03
C VAL A 150 -7.31 -5.32 1.34
N ALA A 151 -7.29 -4.97 2.63
CA ALA A 151 -7.30 -3.58 3.07
C ALA A 151 -5.86 -3.10 3.32
N ILE A 152 -5.52 -1.92 2.81
CA ILE A 152 -4.21 -1.28 3.03
C ILE A 152 -4.45 -0.01 3.85
N VAL A 153 -3.83 0.07 5.01
CA VAL A 153 -3.89 1.24 5.90
C VAL A 153 -2.58 2.02 5.78
N GLU A 154 -2.64 3.24 5.29
CA GLU A 154 -1.49 4.12 5.08
C GLU A 154 -1.72 5.47 5.75
N GLN A 155 -0.82 5.83 6.66
CA GLN A 155 -0.95 7.03 7.48
C GLN A 155 -0.67 8.32 6.69
N SER A 156 0.22 8.26 5.69
CA SER A 156 0.43 9.37 4.76
C SER A 156 -0.76 9.54 3.81
N VAL A 157 -1.00 10.78 3.36
CA VAL A 157 -1.90 11.03 2.23
C VAL A 157 -1.35 10.35 0.97
N SER A 158 -0.03 10.33 0.79
CA SER A 158 0.62 9.72 -0.35
C SER A 158 1.19 8.35 0.01
N PRO A 159 0.69 7.25 -0.58
CA PRO A 159 1.32 5.94 -0.46
C PRO A 159 2.68 5.90 -1.18
N GLY A 160 3.41 4.81 -1.03
CA GLY A 160 4.74 4.58 -1.61
C GLY A 160 5.88 4.62 -0.59
N GLY A 161 5.65 5.20 0.59
CA GLY A 161 6.65 5.32 1.65
C GLY A 161 7.96 5.93 1.15
N GLY A 162 9.08 5.30 1.49
CA GLY A 162 10.42 5.74 1.05
C GLY A 162 10.78 5.42 -0.41
N ALA A 163 9.91 4.77 -1.18
CA ALA A 163 10.22 4.29 -2.53
C ALA A 163 9.97 5.33 -3.65
N TRP A 164 9.87 6.61 -3.29
CA TRP A 164 9.79 7.70 -4.27
C TRP A 164 11.16 8.17 -4.76
N LEU A 165 12.22 7.87 -4.01
CA LEU A 165 13.59 8.30 -4.28
C LEU A 165 14.57 7.14 -4.08
N GLY A 166 15.77 7.28 -4.62
CA GLY A 166 16.95 6.53 -4.23
C GLY A 166 17.62 7.16 -3.00
N GLY A 167 18.93 6.98 -2.87
CA GLY A 167 19.71 7.57 -1.78
C GLY A 167 19.90 9.08 -1.95
N GLN A 168 19.92 9.82 -0.84
CA GLN A 168 20.32 11.23 -0.79
C GLN A 168 19.54 12.14 -1.77
N LEU A 169 18.23 11.89 -1.94
CA LEU A 169 17.35 12.59 -2.89
C LEU A 169 17.65 12.34 -4.37
N PHE A 170 18.55 11.43 -4.71
CA PHE A 170 18.71 10.97 -6.09
C PHE A 170 17.54 10.08 -6.53
N SER A 171 17.43 9.83 -7.84
CA SER A 171 16.24 9.22 -8.43
C SER A 171 16.35 7.71 -8.62
N ALA A 172 17.52 7.21 -9.04
CA ALA A 172 17.69 5.83 -9.49
C ALA A 172 17.39 4.83 -8.36
N MET A 173 16.69 3.74 -8.70
CA MET A 173 16.38 2.65 -7.79
C MET A 173 17.17 1.41 -8.18
N VAL A 174 18.14 1.05 -7.33
CA VAL A 174 18.98 -0.14 -7.51
C VAL A 174 18.28 -1.37 -6.93
N VAL A 175 18.26 -2.45 -7.70
CA VAL A 175 17.62 -3.72 -7.33
C VAL A 175 18.58 -4.87 -7.63
N ARG A 176 19.06 -5.56 -6.60
CA ARG A 176 19.93 -6.74 -6.78
C ARG A 176 19.17 -7.92 -7.38
N LYS A 177 19.85 -8.70 -8.23
CA LYS A 177 19.31 -9.96 -8.77
C LYS A 177 19.17 -11.00 -7.63
N PRO A 178 18.16 -11.89 -7.65
CA PRO A 178 17.20 -12.11 -8.73
C PRO A 178 15.92 -11.25 -8.67
N ALA A 179 15.85 -10.18 -7.86
CA ALA A 179 14.60 -9.42 -7.70
C ALA A 179 14.07 -8.71 -8.97
N HIS A 180 14.90 -8.56 -10.00
CA HIS A 180 14.48 -8.11 -11.34
C HIS A 180 13.34 -8.93 -11.96
N VAL A 181 13.19 -10.21 -11.61
CA VAL A 181 12.09 -11.06 -12.11
C VAL A 181 10.73 -10.48 -11.71
N PHE A 182 10.64 -9.84 -10.54
CA PHE A 182 9.43 -9.16 -10.12
C PHE A 182 9.17 -7.87 -10.92
N LEU A 183 10.24 -7.20 -11.37
CA LEU A 183 10.12 -6.03 -12.25
C LEU A 183 9.60 -6.43 -13.63
N ASP A 184 10.04 -7.57 -14.15
CA ASP A 184 9.53 -8.14 -15.41
C ASP A 184 8.02 -8.40 -15.33
N GLU A 185 7.56 -9.00 -14.22
CA GLU A 185 6.13 -9.22 -13.97
C GLU A 185 5.33 -7.91 -13.92
N LEU A 186 5.90 -6.87 -13.30
CA LEU A 186 5.32 -5.54 -13.24
C LEU A 186 5.44 -4.77 -14.56
N GLY A 187 6.24 -5.22 -15.51
CA GLY A 187 6.55 -4.49 -16.74
C GLY A 187 7.26 -3.17 -16.47
N VAL A 188 8.13 -3.12 -15.45
CA VAL A 188 8.95 -1.96 -15.13
C VAL A 188 10.29 -2.09 -15.83
N GLU A 189 10.59 -1.15 -16.73
CA GLU A 189 11.88 -1.12 -17.43
C GLU A 189 13.04 -0.79 -16.49
N TYR A 190 14.18 -1.42 -16.74
CA TYR A 190 15.42 -1.21 -16.01
C TYR A 190 16.64 -1.37 -16.93
N ASP A 191 17.74 -0.73 -16.54
CA ASP A 191 19.05 -0.96 -17.13
C ASP A 191 19.71 -2.15 -16.43
N GLU A 192 20.03 -3.19 -17.19
CA GLU A 192 20.66 -4.40 -16.66
C GLU A 192 22.16 -4.19 -16.40
N GLN A 193 22.63 -4.69 -15.26
CA GLN A 193 24.04 -4.81 -14.89
C GLN A 193 24.31 -6.28 -14.50
N ASP A 194 25.56 -6.62 -14.19
CA ASP A 194 25.96 -8.02 -13.91
C ASP A 194 25.09 -8.66 -12.81
N ASN A 195 25.14 -8.09 -11.59
CA ASN A 195 24.52 -8.66 -10.39
C ASN A 195 23.31 -7.85 -9.86
N TYR A 196 22.92 -6.79 -10.57
CA TYR A 196 21.82 -5.91 -10.20
C TYR A 196 21.22 -5.25 -11.44
N VAL A 197 20.11 -4.57 -11.26
CA VAL A 197 19.46 -3.75 -12.28
C VAL A 197 19.15 -2.37 -11.71
N VAL A 198 18.97 -1.38 -12.58
CA VAL A 198 18.71 0.00 -12.18
C VAL A 198 17.46 0.51 -12.87
N ILE A 199 16.45 0.84 -12.07
CA ILE A 199 15.25 1.51 -12.56
C ILE A 199 15.56 3.01 -12.62
N LYS A 200 15.29 3.64 -13.77
CA LYS A 200 15.64 5.05 -14.03
C LYS A 200 15.17 6.01 -12.93
N HIS A 201 14.03 5.71 -12.32
CA HIS A 201 13.52 6.44 -11.17
C HIS A 201 12.72 5.52 -10.24
N ALA A 202 12.95 5.60 -8.94
CA ALA A 202 12.17 4.91 -7.91
C ALA A 202 10.64 5.10 -8.06
N ALA A 203 10.22 6.32 -8.41
CA ALA A 203 8.83 6.66 -8.72
C ALA A 203 8.23 5.81 -9.85
N LEU A 204 9.02 5.34 -10.82
CA LEU A 204 8.53 4.48 -11.90
C LEU A 204 8.07 3.13 -11.35
N PHE A 205 8.87 2.48 -10.50
CA PHE A 205 8.46 1.27 -9.81
C PHE A 205 7.20 1.51 -8.97
N THR A 206 7.25 2.51 -8.09
CA THR A 206 6.21 2.78 -7.09
C THR A 206 4.87 3.14 -7.71
N SER A 207 4.86 3.99 -8.73
CA SER A 207 3.63 4.35 -9.44
C SER A 207 3.08 3.17 -10.26
N THR A 208 3.95 2.37 -10.90
CA THR A 208 3.51 1.22 -11.71
C THR A 208 2.87 0.13 -10.87
N ILE A 209 3.53 -0.29 -9.78
CA ILE A 209 2.96 -1.32 -8.88
C ILE A 209 1.65 -0.84 -8.26
N MET A 210 1.59 0.43 -7.84
CA MET A 210 0.40 1.02 -7.25
C MET A 210 -0.75 1.10 -8.26
N SER A 211 -0.49 1.51 -9.49
CA SER A 211 -1.51 1.54 -10.55
C SER A 211 -2.09 0.15 -10.82
N LYS A 212 -1.23 -0.87 -10.98
CA LYS A 212 -1.69 -2.25 -11.20
C LYS A 212 -2.44 -2.82 -9.99
N LEU A 213 -2.01 -2.48 -8.78
CA LEU A 213 -2.61 -2.93 -7.52
C LEU A 213 -3.99 -2.31 -7.30
N LEU A 214 -4.11 -0.98 -7.42
CA LEU A 214 -5.35 -0.25 -7.16
C LEU A 214 -6.43 -0.49 -8.23
N ALA A 215 -6.06 -1.05 -9.38
CA ALA A 215 -7.00 -1.51 -10.39
C ALA A 215 -7.69 -2.85 -10.01
N ARG A 216 -7.24 -3.54 -8.95
CA ARG A 216 -7.80 -4.83 -8.53
C ARG A 216 -9.08 -4.62 -7.71
N PRO A 217 -10.16 -5.38 -7.99
CA PRO A 217 -11.46 -5.17 -7.35
C PRO A 217 -11.51 -5.63 -5.88
N ASN A 218 -10.56 -6.45 -5.44
CA ASN A 218 -10.45 -6.99 -4.07
C ASN A 218 -9.46 -6.21 -3.20
N VAL A 219 -9.04 -5.02 -3.63
CA VAL A 219 -8.07 -4.18 -2.91
C VAL A 219 -8.69 -2.85 -2.57
N LYS A 220 -8.54 -2.43 -1.32
CA LYS A 220 -8.91 -1.09 -0.87
C LYS A 220 -7.74 -0.40 -0.18
N LEU A 221 -7.42 0.80 -0.63
CA LEU A 221 -6.48 1.70 0.04
C LEU A 221 -7.23 2.70 0.91
N PHE A 222 -6.90 2.70 2.20
CA PHE A 222 -7.26 3.70 3.19
C PHE A 222 -6.00 4.52 3.53
N ASN A 223 -5.67 5.48 2.66
CA ASN A 223 -4.61 6.45 2.91
C ASN A 223 -5.12 7.58 3.83
N ALA A 224 -4.20 8.34 4.44
CA ALA A 224 -4.47 9.28 5.52
C ALA A 224 -5.10 8.64 6.78
N VAL A 225 -4.94 7.32 6.96
CA VAL A 225 -5.45 6.55 8.10
C VAL A 225 -4.26 5.86 8.77
N ALA A 226 -4.05 6.12 10.05
CA ALA A 226 -3.02 5.46 10.84
C ALA A 226 -3.59 4.26 11.60
N ALA A 227 -2.80 3.19 11.72
CA ALA A 227 -3.02 2.16 12.72
C ALA A 227 -2.31 2.59 14.01
N GLU A 228 -3.08 2.86 15.07
CA GLU A 228 -2.58 3.34 16.36
C GLU A 228 -2.34 2.20 17.35
N ASP A 229 -3.10 1.11 17.21
CA ASP A 229 -3.05 -0.07 18.07
C ASP A 229 -3.46 -1.34 17.30
N LEU A 230 -3.40 -2.49 17.97
CA LEU A 230 -3.77 -3.82 17.47
C LEU A 230 -5.00 -4.32 18.23
N ILE A 231 -5.87 -5.04 17.53
CA ILE A 231 -6.91 -5.85 18.18
C ILE A 231 -6.26 -7.16 18.60
N VAL A 232 -6.23 -7.47 19.90
CA VAL A 232 -5.62 -8.71 20.44
C VAL A 232 -6.63 -9.49 21.27
N LYS A 233 -6.87 -10.74 20.89
CA LYS A 233 -7.78 -11.67 21.59
C LYS A 233 -7.02 -12.98 21.88
N GLY A 234 -6.87 -13.35 23.16
CA GLY A 234 -6.21 -14.60 23.55
C GLY A 234 -4.76 -14.75 23.05
N GLY A 235 -4.01 -13.65 22.99
CA GLY A 235 -2.62 -13.64 22.49
C GLY A 235 -2.49 -13.67 20.95
N ARG A 236 -3.60 -13.68 20.22
CA ARG A 236 -3.63 -13.58 18.75
C ARG A 236 -4.01 -12.16 18.32
N VAL A 237 -3.28 -11.61 17.36
CA VAL A 237 -3.66 -10.37 16.66
C VAL A 237 -4.81 -10.67 15.70
N GLY A 238 -5.90 -9.92 15.81
CA GLY A 238 -7.13 -10.12 15.05
C GLY A 238 -7.62 -8.87 14.32
N GLY A 239 -6.74 -7.89 14.11
CA GLY A 239 -7.08 -6.63 13.44
C GLY A 239 -6.27 -5.45 13.93
N VAL A 240 -6.70 -4.26 13.52
CA VAL A 240 -6.03 -2.99 13.82
C VAL A 240 -7.03 -1.97 14.37
N VAL A 241 -6.52 -1.08 15.22
CA VAL A 241 -7.23 0.10 15.71
C VAL A 241 -6.77 1.29 14.88
N THR A 242 -7.70 1.98 14.24
CA THR A 242 -7.41 2.97 13.21
C THR A 242 -7.96 4.33 13.54
N ASN A 243 -7.27 5.38 13.14
CA ASN A 243 -7.81 6.73 13.16
C ASN A 243 -7.33 7.51 11.92
N TRP A 244 -7.90 8.68 11.68
CA TRP A 244 -7.29 9.62 10.75
C TRP A 244 -5.89 9.95 11.25
N ALA A 245 -4.87 9.91 10.39
CA ALA A 245 -3.49 10.10 10.82
C ALA A 245 -3.26 11.45 11.51
N LEU A 246 -3.99 12.50 11.10
CA LEU A 246 -3.96 13.80 11.76
C LEU A 246 -4.55 13.76 13.18
N VAL A 247 -5.58 12.94 13.43
CA VAL A 247 -6.09 12.74 14.80
C VAL A 247 -5.00 12.06 15.64
N SER A 248 -4.35 11.03 15.09
CA SER A 248 -3.27 10.30 15.74
C SER A 248 -2.08 11.15 16.16
N MET A 249 -1.74 12.16 15.36
CA MET A 249 -0.65 13.08 15.65
C MET A 249 -1.02 14.21 16.63
N ASN A 250 -2.29 14.29 17.05
CA ASN A 250 -2.83 15.46 17.75
C ASN A 250 -3.66 15.13 18.99
N HIS A 251 -3.54 13.92 19.54
CA HIS A 251 -4.23 13.48 20.77
C HIS A 251 -4.01 14.38 21.99
N ASP A 252 -2.90 15.10 22.05
CA ASP A 252 -2.53 16.03 23.13
C ASP A 252 -3.01 17.47 22.92
N THR A 253 -3.61 17.77 21.77
CA THR A 253 -3.98 19.14 21.38
C THR A 253 -5.49 19.38 21.31
N GLN A 254 -6.31 18.35 21.53
CA GLN A 254 -7.78 18.40 21.47
C GLN A 254 -8.39 17.59 22.62
N SER A 255 -9.72 17.61 22.75
CA SER A 255 -10.41 16.58 23.55
C SER A 255 -10.20 15.19 22.95
N CYS A 256 -10.34 14.14 23.75
CA CYS A 256 -10.15 12.77 23.29
C CYS A 256 -11.03 12.46 22.05
N MET A 257 -10.40 11.86 21.04
CA MET A 257 -11.04 11.45 19.78
C MET A 257 -10.81 9.96 19.61
N ASP A 258 -11.78 9.16 20.05
CA ASP A 258 -11.65 7.71 20.03
C ASP A 258 -11.36 7.18 18.62
N PRO A 259 -10.57 6.10 18.52
CA PRO A 259 -10.31 5.45 17.24
C PRO A 259 -11.50 4.62 16.76
N ASN A 260 -11.41 4.19 15.51
CA ASN A 260 -12.24 3.14 14.92
C ASN A 260 -11.47 1.80 14.89
N VAL A 261 -12.12 0.72 14.43
CA VAL A 261 -11.55 -0.63 14.42
C VAL A 261 -11.78 -1.35 13.10
N MET A 262 -10.85 -2.24 12.76
CA MET A 262 -10.91 -3.11 11.58
C MET A 262 -10.45 -4.52 11.98
N GLU A 263 -11.37 -5.48 11.99
CA GLU A 263 -11.06 -6.88 12.24
C GLU A 263 -10.40 -7.51 11.01
N ALA A 264 -9.43 -8.40 11.24
CA ALA A 264 -8.69 -9.06 10.19
C ALA A 264 -8.34 -10.51 10.57
N LYS A 265 -8.41 -11.43 9.61
CA LYS A 265 -7.91 -12.79 9.82
C LYS A 265 -6.39 -12.81 9.96
N VAL A 266 -5.70 -11.97 9.19
CA VAL A 266 -4.24 -11.79 9.21
C VAL A 266 -3.89 -10.30 9.08
N VAL A 267 -2.98 -9.82 9.91
CA VAL A 267 -2.36 -8.49 9.78
C VAL A 267 -0.95 -8.66 9.21
N VAL A 268 -0.59 -7.85 8.21
CA VAL A 268 0.78 -7.73 7.71
C VAL A 268 1.29 -6.32 8.03
N SER A 269 2.24 -6.23 8.95
CA SER A 269 2.90 -4.98 9.32
C SER A 269 4.10 -4.73 8.43
N SER A 270 4.08 -3.57 7.76
CA SER A 270 5.14 -3.10 6.86
C SER A 270 5.46 -1.63 7.11
N CYS A 271 5.47 -1.23 8.39
CA CYS A 271 5.58 0.15 8.85
C CYS A 271 6.98 0.77 8.69
N GLY A 272 7.90 0.10 7.98
CA GLY A 272 9.29 0.53 7.82
C GLY A 272 10.01 0.72 9.17
N HIS A 273 10.99 1.62 9.19
CA HIS A 273 11.81 1.91 10.38
C HIS A 273 11.94 3.41 10.69
N ASP A 274 11.52 4.28 9.76
CA ASP A 274 11.72 5.73 9.82
C ASP A 274 10.47 6.48 10.26
N GLY A 275 10.68 7.69 10.78
CA GLY A 275 9.62 8.64 11.11
C GLY A 275 8.81 8.28 12.37
N PRO A 276 7.82 9.12 12.73
CA PRO A 276 7.05 8.96 13.96
C PRO A 276 6.19 7.68 13.99
N PHE A 277 5.83 7.13 12.82
CA PHE A 277 5.09 5.88 12.66
C PHE A 277 5.97 4.70 12.22
N GLY A 278 7.29 4.87 12.27
CA GLY A 278 8.25 3.82 11.94
C GLY A 278 8.14 2.67 12.93
N ALA A 279 7.99 1.45 12.41
CA ALA A 279 7.95 0.21 13.20
C ALA A 279 6.84 0.15 14.27
N THR A 280 5.70 0.81 14.02
CA THR A 280 4.56 0.86 14.95
C THR A 280 4.12 -0.53 15.40
N GLY A 281 4.03 -1.50 14.49
CA GLY A 281 3.53 -2.83 14.78
C GLY A 281 4.40 -3.56 15.80
N VAL A 282 5.71 -3.66 15.52
CA VAL A 282 6.64 -4.38 16.41
C VAL A 282 6.86 -3.65 17.75
N LYS A 283 6.87 -2.31 17.73
CA LYS A 283 6.93 -1.50 18.97
C LYS A 283 5.68 -1.75 19.82
N ARG A 284 4.51 -1.83 19.19
CA ARG A 284 3.26 -2.11 19.91
C ARG A 284 3.26 -3.51 20.52
N LEU A 285 3.62 -4.54 19.76
CA LEU A 285 3.77 -5.92 20.26
C LEU A 285 4.64 -6.00 21.52
N LYS A 286 5.76 -5.26 21.56
CA LYS A 286 6.63 -5.19 22.74
C LYS A 286 5.91 -4.54 23.92
N SER A 287 5.28 -3.38 23.71
CA SER A 287 4.63 -2.63 24.80
C SER A 287 3.48 -3.39 25.46
N ILE A 288 2.83 -4.31 24.74
CA ILE A 288 1.72 -5.14 25.26
C ILE A 288 2.19 -6.53 25.71
N GLY A 289 3.51 -6.80 25.66
CA GLY A 289 4.10 -8.04 26.17
C GLY A 289 3.86 -9.28 25.30
N LEU A 290 3.57 -9.12 24.01
CA LEU A 290 3.50 -10.26 23.07
C LEU A 290 4.88 -10.67 22.52
N ILE A 291 5.87 -9.78 22.62
CA ILE A 291 7.29 -10.06 22.35
C ILE A 291 8.16 -9.41 23.44
N ASP A 292 9.32 -10.00 23.70
CA ASP A 292 10.19 -9.53 24.80
C ASP A 292 11.03 -8.30 24.43
N SER A 293 11.45 -8.19 23.17
CA SER A 293 12.42 -7.17 22.77
C SER A 293 12.24 -6.69 21.34
N VAL A 294 12.68 -5.45 21.11
CA VAL A 294 12.86 -4.82 19.80
C VAL A 294 14.26 -4.20 19.86
N PRO A 295 15.31 -4.94 19.46
CA PRO A 295 16.69 -4.50 19.59
C PRO A 295 17.01 -3.27 18.72
N GLY A 296 16.20 -3.01 17.68
CA GLY A 296 16.38 -1.92 16.73
C GLY A 296 17.33 -2.28 15.59
N MET A 297 17.18 -1.62 14.44
CA MET A 297 18.03 -1.86 13.27
C MET A 297 19.51 -1.63 13.59
N LYS A 298 20.39 -2.46 13.02
CA LYS A 298 21.84 -2.29 13.11
C LYS A 298 22.37 -1.39 11.99
N ALA A 299 23.69 -1.14 12.04
CA ALA A 299 24.43 -0.43 11.02
C ALA A 299 24.28 -1.08 9.62
N LEU A 300 24.68 -0.33 8.59
CA LEU A 300 24.48 -0.72 7.20
C LEU A 300 25.45 -1.82 6.75
N ASP A 301 24.91 -2.91 6.21
CA ASP A 301 25.64 -3.98 5.52
C ASP A 301 24.69 -4.60 4.49
N MET A 302 24.75 -4.15 3.23
CA MET A 302 23.80 -4.52 2.17
C MET A 302 23.75 -6.04 1.91
N ASN A 303 24.90 -6.70 1.92
CA ASN A 303 24.98 -8.13 1.61
C ASN A 303 24.28 -8.96 2.69
N LYS A 304 24.52 -8.65 3.97
CA LYS A 304 23.85 -9.36 5.07
C LYS A 304 22.40 -8.92 5.25
N ALA A 305 22.11 -7.63 5.07
CA ALA A 305 20.81 -7.04 5.32
C ALA A 305 19.75 -7.66 4.42
N GLU A 306 19.94 -7.63 3.10
CA GLU A 306 18.87 -8.01 2.17
C GLU A 306 18.46 -9.48 2.35
N ASP A 307 19.44 -10.38 2.44
CA ASP A 307 19.19 -11.81 2.68
C ASP A 307 18.53 -12.05 4.05
N ALA A 308 18.99 -11.33 5.08
CA ALA A 308 18.41 -11.44 6.42
C ALA A 308 16.94 -11.00 6.44
N ILE A 309 16.60 -9.86 5.84
CA ILE A 309 15.22 -9.34 5.83
C ILE A 309 14.27 -10.32 5.14
N VAL A 310 14.65 -10.83 3.96
CA VAL A 310 13.84 -11.84 3.25
C VAL A 310 13.69 -13.11 4.09
N ARG A 311 14.78 -13.63 4.66
CA ARG A 311 14.75 -14.83 5.49
C ARG A 311 13.92 -14.66 6.77
N LEU A 312 14.01 -13.51 7.42
CA LEU A 312 13.38 -13.23 8.72
C LEU A 312 11.91 -12.77 8.63
N THR A 313 11.45 -12.35 7.46
CA THR A 313 10.02 -12.11 7.19
C THR A 313 9.20 -13.35 7.55
N ARG A 314 8.26 -13.22 8.50
CA ARG A 314 7.50 -14.34 9.09
C ARG A 314 6.22 -13.84 9.78
N GLU A 315 5.34 -14.79 10.12
CA GLU A 315 4.33 -14.60 11.17
C GLU A 315 5.07 -14.55 12.52
N VAL A 316 5.17 -13.35 13.12
CA VAL A 316 5.98 -13.09 14.34
C VAL A 316 5.23 -13.54 15.58
N VAL A 317 3.93 -13.26 15.62
CA VAL A 317 2.97 -13.75 16.62
C VAL A 317 1.73 -14.24 15.88
N PRO A 318 0.89 -15.10 16.49
CA PRO A 318 -0.32 -15.56 15.84
C PRO A 318 -1.17 -14.39 15.31
N GLY A 319 -1.46 -14.39 14.02
CA GLY A 319 -2.26 -13.39 13.33
C GLY A 319 -1.50 -12.16 12.82
N MET A 320 -0.18 -12.04 13.06
CA MET A 320 0.60 -10.89 12.61
C MET A 320 1.91 -11.27 11.94
N ILE A 321 2.02 -10.95 10.66
CA ILE A 321 3.22 -11.06 9.83
C ILE A 321 3.95 -9.72 9.82
N VAL A 322 5.28 -9.75 9.87
CA VAL A 322 6.11 -8.55 9.71
C VAL A 322 6.97 -8.68 8.46
N THR A 323 7.04 -7.61 7.67
CA THR A 323 7.74 -7.56 6.38
C THR A 323 8.48 -6.23 6.18
N GLY A 324 9.39 -6.20 5.21
CA GLY A 324 10.22 -5.05 4.90
C GLY A 324 11.18 -4.68 6.03
N MET A 325 11.54 -3.40 6.11
CA MET A 325 12.51 -2.94 7.11
C MET A 325 12.03 -3.00 8.56
N GLU A 326 10.72 -3.15 8.81
CA GLU A 326 10.22 -3.36 10.18
C GLU A 326 10.75 -4.69 10.78
N VAL A 327 11.11 -5.66 9.91
CA VAL A 327 11.82 -6.89 10.30
C VAL A 327 13.19 -6.57 10.92
N ALA A 328 13.88 -5.54 10.42
CA ALA A 328 15.19 -5.17 10.95
C ALA A 328 15.13 -4.70 12.40
N GLU A 329 14.03 -4.04 12.77
CA GLU A 329 13.81 -3.49 14.11
C GLU A 329 13.60 -4.59 15.15
N ILE A 330 12.77 -5.58 14.83
CA ILE A 330 12.48 -6.70 15.75
C ILE A 330 13.64 -7.71 15.84
N ASP A 331 14.36 -7.97 14.75
CA ASP A 331 15.41 -8.99 14.74
C ASP A 331 16.84 -8.43 14.90
N GLY A 332 16.99 -7.11 14.93
CA GLY A 332 18.30 -6.45 15.03
C GLY A 332 19.17 -6.75 13.82
N ALA A 333 18.57 -6.75 12.63
CA ALA A 333 19.28 -6.99 11.37
C ALA A 333 19.99 -5.70 10.89
N PRO A 334 21.08 -5.83 10.11
CA PRO A 334 21.65 -4.68 9.41
C PRO A 334 20.65 -4.03 8.46
N ARG A 335 20.78 -2.73 8.23
CA ARG A 335 20.03 -2.01 7.18
C ARG A 335 20.75 -2.10 5.82
N MET A 336 20.01 -1.98 4.71
CA MET A 336 20.59 -2.00 3.36
C MET A 336 20.79 -0.60 2.73
N GLY A 337 20.12 0.44 3.23
CA GLY A 337 20.20 1.76 2.60
C GLY A 337 19.53 1.80 1.22
N PRO A 338 20.13 2.42 0.19
CA PRO A 338 19.45 2.73 -1.07
C PRO A 338 19.42 1.57 -2.10
N THR A 339 19.03 0.38 -1.67
CA THR A 339 18.73 -0.78 -2.54
C THR A 339 17.40 -1.41 -2.12
N PHE A 340 16.62 -1.91 -3.09
CA PHE A 340 15.20 -2.18 -2.88
C PHE A 340 14.79 -3.64 -3.10
N GLY A 341 15.72 -4.51 -3.51
CA GLY A 341 15.42 -5.92 -3.82
C GLY A 341 14.81 -6.66 -2.65
N ALA A 342 15.38 -6.50 -1.45
CA ALA A 342 14.83 -7.12 -0.24
C ALA A 342 13.40 -6.70 0.07
N MET A 343 13.01 -5.44 -0.17
CA MET A 343 11.66 -4.97 0.12
C MET A 343 10.63 -5.66 -0.78
N MET A 344 10.96 -5.80 -2.07
CA MET A 344 10.10 -6.49 -3.04
C MET A 344 9.88 -7.95 -2.63
N ILE A 345 10.97 -8.68 -2.42
CA ILE A 345 10.93 -10.13 -2.14
C ILE A 345 10.39 -10.42 -0.73
N SER A 346 10.71 -9.59 0.26
CA SER A 346 10.12 -9.66 1.60
C SER A 346 8.61 -9.45 1.54
N GLY A 347 8.12 -8.52 0.72
CA GLY A 347 6.69 -8.32 0.49
C GLY A 347 6.03 -9.56 -0.14
N GLN A 348 6.60 -10.12 -1.21
CA GLN A 348 6.08 -11.34 -1.84
C GLN A 348 6.06 -12.53 -0.87
N LYS A 349 7.11 -12.72 -0.07
CA LYS A 349 7.14 -13.76 0.96
C LYS A 349 6.04 -13.56 2.01
N ALA A 350 5.81 -12.33 2.46
CA ALA A 350 4.75 -12.00 3.40
C ALA A 350 3.36 -12.32 2.85
N ALA A 351 3.13 -12.11 1.56
CA ALA A 351 1.88 -12.50 0.91
C ALA A 351 1.65 -14.01 0.93
N HIS A 352 2.68 -14.80 0.63
CA HIS A 352 2.56 -16.27 0.70
C HIS A 352 2.40 -16.78 2.13
N LEU A 353 3.01 -16.12 3.13
CA LEU A 353 2.74 -16.40 4.54
C LEU A 353 1.27 -16.12 4.89
N ALA A 354 0.72 -14.98 4.45
CA ALA A 354 -0.68 -14.65 4.70
C ALA A 354 -1.64 -15.65 4.04
N LEU A 355 -1.38 -16.04 2.78
CA LEU A 355 -2.13 -17.10 2.10
C LEU A 355 -2.07 -18.42 2.88
N ARG A 356 -0.89 -18.78 3.39
CA ARG A 356 -0.72 -19.97 4.23
C ARG A 356 -1.55 -19.90 5.51
N SER A 357 -1.52 -18.77 6.23
CA SER A 357 -2.31 -18.57 7.45
C SER A 357 -3.82 -18.55 7.19
N LEU A 358 -4.24 -18.23 5.96
CA LEU A 358 -5.63 -18.34 5.49
C LEU A 358 -6.00 -19.76 5.00
N GLY A 359 -5.06 -20.71 4.96
CA GLY A 359 -5.28 -22.06 4.45
C GLY A 359 -5.42 -22.13 2.92
N LEU A 360 -4.85 -21.17 2.20
CA LEU A 360 -4.94 -21.05 0.75
C LEU A 360 -3.65 -21.52 0.06
N PRO A 361 -3.71 -21.89 -1.24
CA PRO A 361 -2.53 -22.22 -2.03
C PRO A 361 -1.48 -21.10 -1.97
N ASN A 362 -0.23 -21.48 -1.69
CA ASN A 362 0.87 -20.55 -1.49
C ASN A 362 2.19 -21.19 -1.93
N ALA A 363 3.19 -20.35 -2.22
CA ALA A 363 4.48 -20.82 -2.73
C ALA A 363 5.38 -21.47 -1.67
N LEU A 364 5.07 -21.34 -0.37
CA LEU A 364 5.92 -21.84 0.70
C LEU A 364 5.67 -23.33 0.98
N ASP A 365 4.45 -23.81 0.79
CA ASP A 365 4.11 -25.22 0.96
C ASP A 365 4.47 -26.06 -0.27
N SER A 366 4.53 -25.46 -1.47
CA SER A 366 4.93 -26.16 -2.70
C SER A 366 6.40 -26.59 -2.73
N VAL A 367 7.28 -25.96 -1.95
CA VAL A 367 8.70 -26.32 -1.88
C VAL A 367 8.93 -27.59 -1.06
N ILE A 368 8.01 -27.93 -0.15
CA ILE A 368 8.13 -29.11 0.72
C ILE A 368 7.78 -30.41 -0.04
N ASN A 369 7.08 -30.33 -1.17
CA ASN A 369 6.65 -31.47 -1.97
C ASN A 369 7.56 -31.81 -3.16
N VAL A 370 8.73 -31.18 -3.28
CA VAL A 370 9.74 -31.62 -4.27
C VAL A 370 10.53 -32.77 -3.65
N HIS A 371 10.29 -33.99 -4.15
CA HIS A 371 11.06 -35.17 -3.79
C HIS A 371 12.59 -34.88 -3.87
N PRO A 372 13.41 -35.37 -2.90
CA PRO A 372 14.85 -35.11 -2.86
C PRO A 372 15.62 -35.49 -4.13
N GLU A 373 15.06 -36.35 -4.99
CA GLU A 373 15.69 -36.81 -6.23
C GLU A 373 15.83 -35.72 -7.31
N LEU A 374 14.94 -34.72 -7.32
CA LEU A 374 15.00 -33.62 -8.31
C LEU A 374 16.06 -32.56 -7.99
N ILE A 375 16.48 -32.45 -6.73
CA ILE A 375 17.57 -31.54 -6.31
C ILE A 375 18.94 -32.15 -6.65
N LEU A 376 19.05 -33.48 -6.62
CA LEU A 376 20.29 -34.18 -7.01
C LEU A 376 20.56 -34.10 -8.52
N ALA A 377 19.52 -34.12 -9.35
CA ALA A 377 19.65 -34.02 -10.81
C ALA A 377 20.19 -32.65 -11.26
N ALA A 378 19.73 -31.55 -10.64
CA ALA A 378 20.23 -30.21 -10.96
C ALA A 378 21.68 -29.96 -10.48
N ALA A 379 22.09 -30.62 -9.39
CA ALA A 379 23.47 -30.57 -8.90
C ALA A 379 24.43 -31.41 -9.76
N ALA A 380 23.95 -32.52 -10.34
CA ALA A 380 24.74 -33.37 -11.23
C ALA A 380 24.98 -32.73 -12.61
N GLU A 381 23.98 -32.05 -13.19
CA GLU A 381 24.17 -31.32 -14.47
C GLU A 381 25.13 -30.12 -14.34
N SER A 382 25.26 -29.56 -13.14
CA SER A 382 26.21 -28.46 -12.87
C SER A 382 27.66 -28.94 -12.71
N ALA A 383 27.88 -30.23 -12.44
CA ALA A 383 29.21 -30.81 -12.24
C ALA A 383 29.85 -31.30 -13.56
N GLU A 384 29.06 -31.65 -14.58
CA GLU A 384 29.59 -32.12 -15.87
C GLU A 384 30.01 -30.98 -16.83
N ILE A 385 29.72 -29.72 -16.51
CA ILE A 385 30.10 -28.56 -17.35
C ILE A 385 31.46 -27.95 -16.91
N ALA A 386 32.07 -28.44 -15.81
CA ALA A 386 33.32 -27.93 -15.29
C ALA A 386 34.60 -28.62 -15.82
N ASP A 387 34.47 -29.73 -16.56
CA ASP A 387 35.60 -30.50 -17.13
C ASP A 387 35.43 -30.75 -18.65
N ALA A 388 35.35 -29.66 -19.44
CA ALA A 388 35.47 -29.72 -20.91
C ALA A 388 36.24 -28.52 -21.48
#